data_AF-A0AAD7HFS9-F1
#
_entry.id   AF-A0AAD7HFS9-F1
#
_cell.length_a   1.000
_cell.length_b   1.000
_cell.length_c   1.000
_cell.angle_alpha   90.00
_cell.angle_beta   90.00
_cell.angle_gamma   90.00
#
_symmetry.space_group_name_H-M   'P 1'
#
loop_
_entity.id
_entity.type
_entity.pdbx_description
1 polymer ?
#
loop_
_entity_poly.entity_id
_entity_poly.type
_entity_poly.pdbx_seq_one_letter_code
_entity_poly.pdbx_strand_id
1 'polypeptide(L)'
;MKISAALFLSPPEDLSEEHLTSLDFEDLKVSVQTCAPNLWLIFRRAAYTPLQEARNKHKHPDMVVLNMISQAHYTRSNRRGRVSKIWSIYLKACGLSARAFDALHALGILMSHKWTSNAVGTLSTRAMTTVQKRIHISPWNISHDNINVALRAFSQRLNNQSHFVSGCAYTVWILPDRAALPPEMNRLLQTYRAEHCLEAFEYDLVLYGNEAADDPVAA
;
A
#
# COMPACT_ATOMS: atom_id res chain seq x y z
N MET A 1 24.88 11.48 17.47
CA MET A 1 23.46 11.05 17.32
C MET A 1 22.41 12.12 17.52
N LYS A 2 22.52 13.08 18.47
CA LYS A 2 21.47 14.12 18.62
C LYS A 2 21.24 14.92 17.32
N ILE A 3 22.30 15.20 16.57
CA ILE A 3 22.27 15.99 15.33
C ILE A 3 21.41 15.33 14.24
N SER A 4 21.55 14.02 14.01
CA SER A 4 20.73 13.29 13.01
C SER A 4 19.36 12.85 13.53
N ALA A 5 19.00 13.14 14.78
CA ALA A 5 17.76 12.63 15.38
C ALA A 5 16.50 13.17 14.72
N ALA A 6 16.54 14.40 14.19
CA ALA A 6 15.42 15.02 13.50
C ALA A 6 15.08 14.27 12.19
N LEU A 7 16.09 13.72 11.50
CA LEU A 7 15.92 13.01 10.23
C LEU A 7 15.08 11.73 10.36
N PHE A 8 15.12 11.09 11.55
CA PHE A 8 14.40 9.86 11.85
C PHE A 8 13.12 10.08 12.62
N LEU A 9 12.82 11.32 13.00
CA LEU A 9 11.59 11.67 13.71
C LEU A 9 10.39 11.33 12.83
N SER A 10 9.44 10.61 13.42
CA SER A 10 8.15 10.33 12.81
C SER A 10 7.11 10.24 13.94
N PRO A 11 6.40 11.32 14.27
CA PRO A 11 5.27 11.31 15.19
C PRO A 11 4.20 10.26 14.85
N PRO A 12 3.34 9.87 15.81
CA PRO A 12 2.24 8.94 15.55
C PRO A 12 1.24 9.43 14.49
N GLU A 13 1.11 10.74 14.34
CA GLU A 13 0.22 11.42 13.40
C GLU A 13 0.64 11.25 11.93
N ASP A 14 1.92 10.91 11.69
CA ASP A 14 2.56 10.75 10.37
C ASP A 14 2.13 9.47 9.59
N LEU A 15 0.98 8.90 9.92
CA LEU A 15 0.40 7.75 9.22
C LEU A 15 -0.46 8.19 8.03
N SER A 16 0.07 9.05 7.16
CA SER A 16 -0.55 9.42 5.88
C SER A 16 0.15 8.76 4.71
N GLU A 17 -0.55 8.59 3.59
CA GLU A 17 0.03 8.11 2.34
C GLU A 17 1.21 9.00 1.92
N GLU A 18 1.01 10.31 1.90
CA GLU A 18 2.02 11.33 1.58
C GLU A 18 3.28 11.17 2.43
N HIS A 19 3.16 10.97 3.74
CA HIS A 19 4.33 10.81 4.60
C HIS A 19 5.07 9.51 4.32
N LEU A 20 4.34 8.41 4.08
CA LEU A 20 4.93 7.11 3.80
C LEU A 20 5.65 7.07 2.44
N THR A 21 5.14 7.80 1.44
CA THR A 21 5.75 7.89 0.11
C THR A 21 6.81 9.00 0.01
N SER A 22 6.82 9.97 0.93
CA SER A 22 7.81 11.06 0.95
C SER A 22 9.25 10.64 1.30
N LEU A 23 9.47 9.42 1.79
CA LEU A 23 10.81 9.00 2.20
C LEU A 23 11.62 8.54 0.99
N ASP A 24 12.62 9.33 0.63
CA ASP A 24 13.71 8.91 -0.24
C ASP A 24 14.91 8.41 0.60
N PHE A 25 15.35 7.19 0.32
CA PHE A 25 16.47 6.56 1.05
C PHE A 25 17.84 7.13 0.66
N GLU A 26 18.01 7.57 -0.59
CA GLU A 26 19.25 8.19 -1.05
C GLU A 26 19.42 9.60 -0.47
N ASP A 27 18.35 10.39 -0.43
CA ASP A 27 18.36 11.70 0.22
C ASP A 27 18.58 11.59 1.73
N LEU A 28 17.92 10.61 2.37
CA LEU A 28 18.14 10.33 3.79
C LEU A 28 19.58 9.89 4.05
N LYS A 29 20.16 9.05 3.19
CA LYS A 29 21.56 8.63 3.28
C LYS A 29 22.49 9.85 3.25
N VAL A 30 22.36 10.70 2.24
CA VAL A 30 23.20 11.91 2.08
C VAL A 30 23.05 12.82 3.31
N SER A 31 21.82 13.05 3.76
CA SER A 31 21.54 13.87 4.95
C SER A 31 22.21 13.30 6.21
N VAL A 32 22.15 11.99 6.42
CA VAL A 32 22.79 11.33 7.58
C VAL A 32 24.31 11.38 7.48
N GLN A 33 24.89 11.21 6.28
CA GLN A 33 26.33 11.33 6.05
C GLN A 33 26.82 12.75 6.37
N THR A 34 26.07 13.77 5.99
CA THR A 34 26.42 15.17 6.28
C THR A 34 26.26 15.50 7.77
N CYS A 35 25.18 15.06 8.41
CA CYS A 35 24.91 15.38 9.82
C CYS A 35 25.72 14.54 10.83
N ALA A 36 26.14 13.33 10.44
CA ALA A 36 26.81 12.38 11.34
C ALA A 36 27.92 11.56 10.63
N PRO A 37 28.90 12.22 9.99
CA PRO A 37 29.91 11.56 9.15
C PRO A 37 30.76 10.55 9.93
N ASN A 38 31.15 10.88 11.17
CA ASN A 38 31.96 9.98 12.00
C ASN A 38 31.19 8.71 12.39
N LEU A 39 29.89 8.84 12.71
CA LEU A 39 29.06 7.68 13.04
C LEU A 39 28.87 6.78 11.82
N TRP A 40 28.62 7.40 10.66
CA TRP A 40 28.54 6.69 9.39
C TRP A 40 29.82 5.91 9.12
N LEU A 41 30.98 6.55 9.24
CA LEU A 41 32.28 5.93 9.00
C LEU A 41 32.57 4.78 9.95
N ILE A 42 32.22 4.91 11.24
CA ILE A 42 32.36 3.82 12.22
C ILE A 42 31.56 2.60 11.79
N PHE A 43 30.26 2.76 11.52
CA PHE A 43 29.43 1.63 11.10
C PHE A 43 29.87 1.07 9.76
N ARG A 44 30.28 1.91 8.81
CA ARG A 44 30.80 1.46 7.52
C ARG A 44 32.04 0.59 7.68
N ARG A 45 33.03 1.05 8.44
CA ARG A 45 34.27 0.30 8.68
C ARG A 45 34.05 -0.96 9.52
N ALA A 46 33.06 -0.95 10.43
CA ALA A 46 32.70 -2.12 11.21
C ALA A 46 31.96 -3.18 10.37
N ALA A 47 31.10 -2.75 9.44
CA ALA A 47 30.29 -3.65 8.63
C ALA A 47 31.00 -4.16 7.37
N TYR A 48 31.95 -3.40 6.80
CA TYR A 48 32.60 -3.72 5.54
C TYR A 48 34.10 -3.44 5.57
N THR A 49 34.85 -4.38 4.99
CA THR A 49 36.27 -4.22 4.67
C THR A 49 36.46 -3.87 3.18
N PRO A 50 37.57 -3.20 2.80
CA PRO A 50 37.85 -2.89 1.40
C PRO A 50 37.86 -4.12 0.47
N LEU A 51 38.34 -5.27 0.98
CA LEU A 51 38.34 -6.53 0.24
C LEU A 51 36.92 -7.08 0.00
N GLN A 52 36.01 -6.93 0.98
CA GLN A 52 34.62 -7.32 0.81
C GLN A 52 33.89 -6.40 -0.16
N GLU A 53 34.20 -5.11 -0.14
CA GLU A 53 33.64 -4.12 -1.07
C GLU A 53 34.03 -4.44 -2.52
N ALA A 54 35.30 -4.74 -2.78
CA ALA A 54 35.77 -5.15 -4.10
C ALA A 54 35.13 -6.46 -4.61
N ARG A 55 34.71 -7.35 -3.70
CA ARG A 55 34.07 -8.63 -4.05
C ARG A 55 32.55 -8.57 -4.08
N ASN A 56 31.94 -7.48 -3.61
CA ASN A 56 30.51 -7.39 -3.43
C ASN A 56 29.81 -7.16 -4.78
N LYS A 57 28.85 -8.03 -5.10
CA LYS A 57 28.07 -7.96 -6.35
C LYS A 57 26.60 -7.59 -6.15
N HIS A 58 26.11 -7.61 -4.92
CA HIS A 58 24.66 -7.58 -4.66
C HIS A 58 24.23 -6.70 -3.49
N LYS A 59 25.04 -6.60 -2.43
CA LYS A 59 24.63 -5.83 -1.25
C LYS A 59 24.85 -4.35 -1.50
N HIS A 60 24.02 -3.49 -0.92
CA HIS A 60 24.28 -2.04 -0.86
C HIS A 60 24.79 -1.69 0.55
N PRO A 61 26.11 -1.57 0.74
CA PRO A 61 26.68 -1.39 2.07
C PRO A 61 26.20 -0.11 2.77
N ASP A 62 25.90 0.94 2.00
CA ASP A 62 25.34 2.19 2.51
C ASP A 62 23.95 2.01 3.12
N MET A 63 23.08 1.24 2.47
CA MET A 63 21.73 0.95 2.97
C MET A 63 21.76 0.11 4.24
N VAL A 64 22.75 -0.79 4.37
CA VAL A 64 22.99 -1.54 5.61
C VAL A 64 23.36 -0.59 6.75
N VAL A 65 24.30 0.33 6.51
CA VAL A 65 24.70 1.33 7.51
C VAL A 65 23.54 2.25 7.89
N LEU A 66 22.75 2.70 6.91
CA LEU A 66 21.57 3.52 7.15
C LEU A 66 20.56 2.80 8.06
N ASN A 67 20.30 1.52 7.79
CA ASN A 67 19.42 0.69 8.62
C ASN A 67 19.98 0.51 10.05
N MET A 68 21.28 0.29 10.23
CA MET A 68 21.90 0.21 11.56
C MET A 68 21.72 1.52 12.35
N ILE A 69 21.93 2.66 11.70
CA ILE A 69 21.73 3.98 12.31
C ILE A 69 20.25 4.19 12.68
N SER A 70 19.33 3.78 11.79
CA SER A 70 17.89 3.86 12.07
C SER A 70 17.50 3.00 13.27
N GLN A 71 17.97 1.75 13.34
CA GLN A 71 17.71 0.87 14.48
C GLN A 71 18.20 1.50 15.79
N ALA A 72 19.40 2.08 15.77
CA ALA A 72 19.95 2.72 16.96
C ALA A 72 19.15 3.98 17.38
N HIS A 73 18.57 4.73 16.44
CA HIS A 73 17.63 5.81 16.76
C HIS A 73 16.31 5.29 17.32
N TYR A 74 15.78 4.21 16.74
CA TYR A 74 14.55 3.56 17.18
C TYR A 74 14.66 3.04 18.63
N THR A 75 15.77 2.38 18.97
CA THR A 75 16.04 1.90 20.34
C THR A 75 16.03 3.03 21.37
N ARG A 76 16.40 4.26 20.96
CA ARG A 76 16.35 5.43 21.85
C ARG A 76 14.94 6.01 22.00
N SER A 77 14.11 5.87 20.98
CA SER A 77 12.71 6.33 21.00
C SER A 77 11.94 5.73 19.84
N ASN A 78 10.77 5.16 20.13
CA ASN A 78 9.82 4.70 19.12
C ASN A 78 9.30 5.82 18.20
N ARG A 79 9.43 7.10 18.61
CA ARG A 79 9.12 8.27 17.77
C ARG A 79 10.21 8.57 16.74
N ARG A 80 11.36 7.90 16.81
CA ARG A 80 12.48 8.04 15.87
C ARG A 80 12.65 6.82 14.97
N GLY A 81 11.52 6.21 14.60
CA GLY A 81 11.45 4.97 13.82
C GLY A 81 10.95 5.16 12.40
N ARG A 82 11.24 6.28 11.72
CA ARG A 82 10.71 6.58 10.37
C ARG A 82 10.90 5.41 9.39
N VAL A 83 12.12 4.86 9.31
CA VAL A 83 12.44 3.70 8.44
C VAL A 83 11.75 2.42 8.95
N SER A 84 11.76 2.18 10.26
CA SER A 84 11.11 1.01 10.87
C SER A 84 9.61 0.97 10.60
N LYS A 85 8.92 2.12 10.60
CA LYS A 85 7.49 2.22 10.26
C LYS A 85 7.21 1.81 8.82
N ILE A 86 8.00 2.32 7.88
CA ILE A 86 7.84 2.00 6.45
C ILE A 86 8.08 0.51 6.21
N TRP A 87 9.16 -0.05 6.76
CA TRP A 87 9.41 -1.49 6.67
C TRP A 87 8.28 -2.32 7.27
N SER A 88 7.70 -1.86 8.37
CA SER A 88 6.60 -2.58 9.01
C SER A 88 5.37 -2.64 8.12
N ILE A 89 4.99 -1.52 7.52
CA ILE A 89 3.83 -1.46 6.61
C ILE A 89 4.10 -2.29 5.35
N TYR A 90 5.29 -2.15 4.76
CA TYR A 90 5.71 -2.91 3.58
C TYR A 90 5.68 -4.42 3.83
N LEU A 91 6.37 -4.90 4.88
CA LEU A 91 6.44 -6.34 5.17
C LEU A 91 5.09 -6.90 5.61
N LYS A 92 4.23 -6.10 6.27
CA LYS A 92 2.85 -6.51 6.55
C LYS A 92 2.08 -6.74 5.26
N ALA A 93 2.20 -5.84 4.27
CA ALA A 93 1.58 -6.00 2.97
C ALA A 93 2.13 -7.21 2.20
N CYS A 94 3.42 -7.52 2.35
CA CYS A 94 4.04 -8.74 1.80
C CYS A 94 3.67 -10.04 2.54
N GLY A 95 2.81 -10.00 3.56
CA GLY A 95 2.33 -11.20 4.25
C GLY A 95 3.26 -11.72 5.36
N LEU A 96 4.11 -10.88 5.94
CA LEU A 96 4.97 -11.29 7.05
C LEU A 96 4.15 -11.81 8.24
N SER A 97 4.48 -13.01 8.71
CA SER A 97 3.78 -13.64 9.84
C SER A 97 3.94 -12.86 11.15
N ALA A 98 2.99 -13.01 12.07
CA ALA A 98 3.06 -12.36 13.38
C ALA A 98 4.33 -12.74 14.17
N ARG A 99 4.73 -14.02 14.13
CA ARG A 99 5.96 -14.49 14.79
C ARG A 99 7.23 -13.86 14.20
N ALA A 100 7.28 -13.71 12.88
CA ALA A 100 8.40 -13.05 12.22
C ALA A 100 8.42 -11.54 12.54
N PHE A 101 7.25 -10.91 12.67
CA PHE A 101 7.14 -9.55 13.20
C PHE A 101 7.73 -9.43 14.60
N ASP A 102 7.38 -10.33 15.52
CA ASP A 102 7.88 -10.29 16.90
C ASP A 102 9.40 -10.43 16.95
N ALA A 103 9.96 -11.34 16.13
CA ALA A 103 11.40 -11.51 16.01
C ALA A 103 12.11 -10.25 15.47
N LEU A 104 11.61 -9.67 14.37
CA LEU A 104 12.22 -8.48 13.77
C LEU A 104 11.99 -7.21 14.61
N HIS A 105 10.88 -7.13 15.33
CA HIS A 105 10.61 -6.06 16.28
C HIS A 105 11.57 -6.11 17.48
N ALA A 106 11.87 -7.31 17.99
CA ALA A 106 12.86 -7.49 19.05
C ALA A 106 14.28 -7.04 18.62
N LEU A 107 14.59 -7.13 17.32
CA LEU A 107 15.82 -6.59 16.74
C LEU A 107 15.78 -5.08 16.46
N GLY A 108 14.66 -4.40 16.72
CA GLY A 108 14.48 -2.97 16.46
C GLY A 108 14.35 -2.61 14.97
N ILE A 109 14.17 -3.60 14.10
CA ILE A 109 14.03 -3.40 12.65
C ILE A 109 12.63 -2.89 12.33
N LEU A 110 11.62 -3.47 12.96
CA LEU A 110 10.20 -3.18 12.74
C LEU A 110 9.53 -2.59 13.98
N MET A 111 8.39 -1.96 13.74
CA MET A 111 7.37 -1.67 14.73
C MET A 111 6.66 -2.97 15.14
N SER A 112 6.00 -2.95 16.29
CA SER A 112 5.27 -4.12 16.80
C SER A 112 4.13 -4.52 15.85
N HIS A 113 3.79 -5.81 15.81
CA HIS A 113 2.68 -6.32 15.00
C HIS A 113 1.35 -5.59 15.28
N LYS A 114 1.09 -5.30 16.56
CA LYS A 114 -0.08 -4.53 17.00
C LYS A 114 -0.08 -3.12 16.42
N TRP A 115 1.04 -2.40 16.51
CA TRP A 115 1.16 -1.07 15.93
C TRP A 115 0.91 -1.12 14.42
N THR A 116 1.53 -2.07 13.73
CA THR A 116 1.43 -2.20 12.27
C THR A 116 0.01 -2.53 11.82
N SER A 117 -0.68 -3.41 12.52
CA SER A 117 -2.07 -3.77 12.21
C SER A 117 -3.00 -2.56 12.41
N ASN A 118 -2.81 -1.79 13.47
CA ASN A 118 -3.57 -0.55 13.70
C ASN A 118 -3.26 0.53 12.66
N ALA A 119 -2.00 0.66 12.25
CA ALA A 119 -1.56 1.59 11.22
C ALA A 119 -2.23 1.26 9.87
N VAL A 120 -2.22 0.00 9.45
CA VAL A 120 -2.90 -0.45 8.23
C VAL A 120 -4.41 -0.20 8.30
N GLY A 121 -5.04 -0.49 9.45
CA GLY A 121 -6.47 -0.16 9.64
C GLY A 121 -6.75 1.33 9.48
N THR A 122 -5.92 2.18 10.07
CA THR A 122 -6.05 3.66 9.97
C THR A 122 -5.90 4.13 8.52
N LEU A 123 -4.90 3.61 7.79
CA LEU A 123 -4.68 3.92 6.37
C LEU A 123 -5.88 3.47 5.52
N SER A 124 -6.41 2.27 5.77
CA SER A 124 -7.58 1.75 5.08
C SER A 124 -8.82 2.62 5.32
N THR A 125 -9.09 3.02 6.56
CA THR A 125 -10.21 3.93 6.87
C THR A 125 -10.06 5.28 6.18
N ARG A 126 -8.84 5.85 6.15
CA ARG A 126 -8.55 7.12 5.45
C ARG A 126 -8.78 6.98 3.94
N ALA A 127 -8.26 5.92 3.32
CA ALA A 127 -8.47 5.64 1.90
C ALA A 127 -9.96 5.51 1.56
N MET A 128 -10.72 4.77 2.38
CA MET A 128 -12.17 4.63 2.19
C MET A 128 -12.92 5.96 2.32
N THR A 129 -12.53 6.79 3.30
CA THR A 129 -13.08 8.14 3.46
C THR A 129 -12.83 9.01 2.22
N THR A 130 -11.64 8.91 1.61
CA THR A 130 -11.31 9.61 0.36
C THR A 130 -12.20 9.14 -0.79
N VAL A 131 -12.40 7.82 -0.93
CA VAL A 131 -13.28 7.25 -1.96
C VAL A 131 -14.73 7.73 -1.78
N GLN A 132 -15.27 7.68 -0.55
CA GLN A 132 -16.61 8.17 -0.25
C GLN A 132 -16.78 9.64 -0.64
N LYS A 133 -15.82 10.50 -0.28
CA LYS A 133 -15.84 11.92 -0.68
C LYS A 133 -15.87 12.09 -2.20
N ARG A 134 -15.09 11.31 -2.94
CA ARG A 134 -15.03 11.36 -4.41
C ARG A 134 -16.32 10.90 -5.07
N ILE A 135 -16.94 9.84 -4.56
CA ILE A 135 -18.24 9.31 -5.02
C ILE A 135 -19.35 10.37 -4.96
N HIS A 136 -19.31 11.27 -3.98
CA HIS A 136 -20.31 12.33 -3.84
C HIS A 136 -20.14 13.50 -4.81
N ILE A 137 -18.97 13.70 -5.41
CA ILE A 137 -18.65 14.89 -6.21
C ILE A 137 -18.33 14.61 -7.67
N SER A 138 -17.91 13.39 -8.00
CA SER A 138 -17.45 13.03 -9.35
C SER A 138 -18.28 11.88 -9.90
N PRO A 139 -18.49 11.81 -11.24
CA PRO A 139 -19.06 10.63 -11.86
C PRO A 139 -18.18 9.41 -11.55
N TRP A 140 -18.79 8.27 -11.28
CA TRP A 140 -18.07 7.06 -10.87
C TRP A 140 -18.72 5.80 -11.42
N ASN A 141 -17.92 4.74 -11.53
CA ASN A 141 -18.36 3.38 -11.79
C ASN A 141 -17.77 2.45 -10.73
N ILE A 142 -18.49 1.39 -10.36
CA ILE A 142 -18.00 0.38 -9.43
C ILE A 142 -18.00 -0.98 -10.12
N SER A 143 -16.83 -1.60 -10.19
CA SER A 143 -16.70 -3.01 -10.57
C SER A 143 -16.55 -3.82 -9.29
N HIS A 144 -17.22 -4.96 -9.20
CA HIS A 144 -17.13 -5.84 -8.05
C HIS A 144 -16.76 -7.25 -8.48
N ASP A 145 -15.98 -7.93 -7.64
CA ASP A 145 -15.60 -9.32 -7.82
C ASP A 145 -15.80 -10.09 -6.51
N ASN A 146 -16.19 -11.36 -6.62
CA ASN A 146 -16.38 -12.24 -5.48
C ASN A 146 -15.02 -12.84 -5.09
N ILE A 147 -14.53 -12.45 -3.92
CA ILE A 147 -13.31 -12.99 -3.34
C ILE A 147 -13.65 -14.18 -2.46
N ASN A 148 -13.00 -15.30 -2.74
CA ASN A 148 -13.24 -16.55 -2.07
C ASN A 148 -11.91 -17.09 -1.53
N VAL A 149 -11.65 -16.89 -0.24
CA VAL A 149 -10.39 -17.30 0.41
C VAL A 149 -10.61 -18.57 1.23
N ALA A 150 -10.06 -19.68 0.75
CA ALA A 150 -10.06 -20.94 1.48
C ALA A 150 -8.93 -20.95 2.52
N LEU A 151 -9.28 -20.84 3.81
CA LEU A 151 -8.34 -20.98 4.93
C LEU A 151 -8.33 -22.44 5.38
N ARG A 152 -7.28 -23.16 4.98
CA ARG A 152 -7.12 -24.59 5.29
C ARG A 152 -6.39 -24.78 6.61
N ALA A 153 -6.99 -25.55 7.52
CA ALA A 153 -6.29 -26.00 8.72
C ALA A 153 -5.37 -27.19 8.34
N PHE A 154 -4.07 -27.09 8.61
CA PHE A 154 -3.11 -28.19 8.39
C PHE A 154 -3.34 -29.38 9.34
N SER A 155 -3.98 -29.14 10.49
CA SER A 155 -4.43 -30.16 11.43
C SER A 155 -5.83 -29.78 11.89
N GLN A 156 -6.83 -30.56 11.49
CA GLN A 156 -8.20 -30.39 11.95
C GLN A 156 -8.29 -30.75 13.43
N ARG A 157 -8.72 -29.79 14.24
CA ARG A 157 -9.11 -29.99 15.65
C ARG A 157 -10.51 -29.43 15.83
N LEU A 158 -11.19 -29.78 16.92
CA LEU A 158 -12.55 -29.30 17.20
C LEU A 158 -12.68 -27.77 17.04
N ASN A 159 -11.64 -27.02 17.46
CA ASN A 159 -11.60 -25.55 17.39
C ASN A 159 -10.73 -25.00 16.23
N ASN A 160 -10.24 -25.86 15.32
CA ASN A 160 -9.36 -25.46 14.22
C ASN A 160 -9.81 -26.17 12.94
N GLN A 161 -10.90 -25.65 12.37
CA GLN A 161 -11.48 -26.17 11.13
C GLN A 161 -11.03 -25.34 9.94
N SER A 162 -10.95 -25.99 8.79
CA SER A 162 -10.89 -25.27 7.52
C SER A 162 -12.16 -24.44 7.38
N HIS A 163 -12.02 -23.19 6.98
CA HIS A 163 -13.16 -22.32 6.76
C HIS A 163 -12.94 -21.52 5.48
N PHE A 164 -14.06 -21.10 4.91
CA PHE A 164 -14.08 -20.36 3.67
C PHE A 164 -14.54 -18.94 3.97
N VAL A 165 -13.70 -17.97 3.69
CA VAL A 165 -14.06 -16.56 3.79
C VAL A 165 -14.51 -16.13 2.41
N SER A 166 -15.83 -15.99 2.25
CA SER A 166 -16.40 -15.33 1.08
C SER A 166 -16.52 -13.85 1.37
N GLY A 167 -16.05 -13.03 0.44
CA GLY A 167 -16.08 -11.58 0.50
C GLY A 167 -16.33 -11.02 -0.89
N CYS A 168 -16.57 -9.72 -0.95
CA CYS A 168 -16.68 -8.99 -2.21
C CYS A 168 -15.64 -7.88 -2.21
N ALA A 169 -14.84 -7.79 -3.27
CA ALA A 169 -13.99 -6.64 -3.51
C ALA A 169 -14.68 -5.71 -4.48
N TYR A 170 -14.61 -4.42 -4.17
CA TYR A 170 -15.11 -3.36 -5.01
C TYR A 170 -13.94 -2.48 -5.45
N THR A 171 -13.86 -2.20 -6.74
CA THR A 171 -12.97 -1.20 -7.31
C THR A 171 -13.83 -0.05 -7.81
N VAL A 172 -13.55 1.15 -7.31
CA VAL A 172 -14.26 2.37 -7.70
C VAL A 172 -13.42 3.12 -8.73
N TRP A 173 -13.98 3.30 -9.91
CA TRP A 173 -13.43 4.09 -10.99
C TRP A 173 -14.00 5.50 -10.92
N ILE A 174 -13.16 6.48 -10.60
CA ILE A 174 -13.55 7.90 -10.65
C ILE A 174 -13.35 8.38 -12.09
N LEU A 175 -14.43 8.86 -12.71
CA LEU A 175 -14.46 9.30 -14.11
C LEU A 175 -14.28 10.82 -14.19
N PRO A 176 -13.78 11.35 -15.33
CA PRO A 176 -13.68 12.79 -15.53
C PRO A 176 -15.07 13.44 -15.62
N ASP A 177 -15.18 14.73 -15.31
CA ASP A 177 -16.47 15.44 -15.28
C ASP A 177 -17.22 15.42 -16.61
N ARG A 178 -16.50 15.31 -17.75
CA ARG A 178 -17.11 15.12 -19.09
C ARG A 178 -17.93 13.82 -19.24
N ALA A 179 -17.71 12.84 -18.37
CA ALA A 179 -18.48 11.60 -18.31
C ALA A 179 -19.75 11.73 -17.45
N ALA A 180 -20.02 12.92 -16.89
CA ALA A 180 -21.26 13.18 -16.18
C ALA A 180 -22.44 13.05 -17.15
N LEU A 181 -23.40 12.20 -16.79
CA LEU A 181 -24.62 12.06 -17.56
C LEU A 181 -25.57 13.24 -17.27
N PRO A 182 -26.35 13.68 -18.27
CA PRO A 182 -27.37 14.69 -18.05
C PRO A 182 -28.36 14.27 -16.94
N PRO A 183 -28.92 15.22 -16.17
CA PRO A 183 -29.88 14.90 -15.09
C PRO A 183 -31.10 14.10 -15.56
N GLU A 184 -31.54 14.33 -16.79
CA GLU A 184 -32.66 13.61 -17.42
C GLU A 184 -32.35 12.16 -17.83
N MET A 185 -31.07 11.77 -17.91
CA MET A 185 -30.67 10.45 -18.44
C MET A 185 -31.32 9.29 -17.69
N ASN A 186 -31.45 9.37 -16.36
CA ASN A 186 -32.13 8.34 -15.59
C ASN A 186 -33.61 8.20 -15.95
N ARG A 187 -34.30 9.31 -16.23
CA ARG A 187 -35.70 9.28 -16.67
C ARG A 187 -35.82 8.69 -18.07
N LEU A 188 -34.95 9.10 -18.98
CA LEU A 188 -34.89 8.55 -20.34
C LEU A 188 -34.64 7.04 -20.33
N LEU A 189 -33.69 6.58 -19.51
CA LEU A 189 -33.39 5.15 -19.35
C LEU A 189 -34.59 4.37 -18.77
N GLN A 190 -35.32 4.95 -17.81
CA GLN A 190 -36.51 4.32 -17.25
C GLN A 190 -37.63 4.20 -18.28
N THR A 191 -37.90 5.27 -19.05
CA THR A 191 -38.90 5.25 -20.13
C THR A 191 -38.53 4.23 -21.20
N TYR A 192 -37.28 4.25 -21.67
CA TYR A 192 -36.77 3.30 -22.65
C TYR A 192 -36.95 1.84 -22.17
N ARG A 193 -36.57 1.54 -20.93
CA ARG A 193 -36.75 0.21 -20.34
C ARG A 193 -38.21 -0.20 -20.22
N ALA A 194 -39.13 0.73 -19.92
CA ALA A 194 -40.55 0.44 -19.84
C ALA A 194 -41.14 0.10 -21.21
N GLU A 195 -40.76 0.86 -22.25
CA GLU A 195 -41.20 0.65 -23.63
C GLU A 195 -40.66 -0.66 -24.22
N HIS A 196 -39.39 -1.01 -23.92
CA HIS A 196 -38.69 -2.14 -24.54
C HIS A 196 -38.56 -3.35 -23.60
N CYS A 197 -39.33 -3.41 -22.50
CA CYS A 197 -39.20 -4.49 -21.50
C CYS A 197 -39.53 -5.89 -22.02
N LEU A 198 -40.31 -5.97 -23.11
CA LEU A 198 -40.72 -7.23 -23.75
C LEU A 198 -39.86 -7.58 -24.97
N GLU A 199 -38.99 -6.67 -25.38
CA GLU A 199 -38.10 -6.90 -26.52
C GLU A 199 -36.92 -7.77 -26.10
N ALA A 200 -36.61 -8.76 -26.93
CA ALA A 200 -35.47 -9.63 -26.67
C ALA A 200 -34.18 -8.83 -26.81
N PHE A 201 -33.32 -8.90 -25.78
CA PHE A 201 -32.01 -8.28 -25.83
C PHE A 201 -31.15 -8.99 -26.87
N GLU A 202 -30.70 -8.24 -27.88
CA GLU A 202 -29.92 -8.77 -28.99
C GLU A 202 -28.47 -9.02 -28.57
N TYR A 203 -28.20 -10.24 -28.10
CA TYR A 203 -26.91 -10.64 -27.54
C TYR A 203 -25.76 -10.56 -28.55
N ASP A 204 -26.05 -10.71 -29.84
CA ASP A 204 -25.04 -10.71 -30.90
C ASP A 204 -24.27 -9.38 -30.96
N LEU A 205 -24.94 -8.25 -30.70
CA LEU A 205 -24.30 -6.92 -30.67
C LEU A 205 -23.29 -6.77 -29.52
N VAL A 206 -23.48 -7.47 -28.40
CA VAL A 206 -22.57 -7.42 -27.25
C VAL A 206 -21.40 -8.38 -27.44
N LEU A 207 -21.65 -9.55 -28.04
CA LEU A 207 -20.65 -10.60 -28.21
C LEU A 207 -19.71 -10.31 -29.38
N TYR A 208 -20.24 -9.76 -30.48
CA TYR A 208 -19.50 -9.56 -31.72
C TYR A 208 -19.20 -8.09 -32.00
N GLY A 209 -19.71 -7.17 -31.17
CA GLY A 209 -19.56 -5.73 -31.38
C GLY A 209 -20.42 -5.24 -32.55
N ASN A 210 -20.44 -3.93 -32.74
CA ASN A 210 -21.03 -3.32 -33.93
C ASN A 210 -19.90 -2.88 -34.84
N GLU A 211 -19.63 -3.61 -35.91
CA GLU A 211 -18.54 -3.33 -36.86
C GLU A 211 -18.59 -1.88 -37.41
N ALA A 212 -19.78 -1.27 -37.45
CA ALA A 212 -19.96 0.11 -37.90
C ALA A 212 -19.59 1.18 -36.84
N ALA A 213 -19.55 0.83 -35.55
CA ALA A 213 -19.23 1.76 -34.47
C ALA A 213 -17.73 1.79 -34.12
N ASP A 214 -16.99 0.75 -34.51
CA ASP A 214 -15.55 0.62 -34.29
C ASP A 214 -14.70 1.16 -35.46
N ASP A 215 -15.32 1.71 -36.50
CA ASP A 215 -14.63 2.27 -37.67
C ASP A 215 -14.06 3.67 -37.33
N PRO A 216 -12.72 3.85 -37.23
CA PRO A 216 -12.11 5.07 -36.68
C PRO A 216 -12.19 6.29 -37.62
N VAL A 217 -12.90 6.19 -38.75
CA VAL A 217 -12.96 7.22 -39.79
C VAL A 217 -14.20 8.13 -39.66
N ALA A 218 -15.10 7.87 -38.71
CA ALA A 218 -16.33 8.64 -38.50
C ALA A 218 -16.37 9.47 -37.19
N ALA A 219 -15.22 9.97 -36.73
CA ALA A 219 -15.12 10.94 -35.62
C ALA A 219 -14.42 12.23 -36.05
#